data_AF-A0A4D5RKX3-F1
#
_entry.id   AF-A0A4D5RKX3-F1
#
_cell.length_a   1.000
_cell.length_b   1.000
_cell.length_c   1.000
_cell.angle_alpha   90.00
_cell.angle_beta   90.00
_cell.angle_gamma   90.00
#
_symmetry.space_group_name_H-M   'P 1'
#
loop_
_entity.id
_entity.type
_entity.pdbx_description
1 polymer ?
#
loop_
_entity_poly.entity_id
_entity_poly.type
_entity_poly.pdbx_seq_one_letter_code
_entity_poly.pdbx_strand_id
1 'polypeptide(L)'
;MTPLTSSRATAPLLPFVLFIKQGAGVQPKCKFQEFHNLYSPVIANLKFRVTGKLNTPYILQKDCDALKNVTQRVETLLEGCTADNNEDLKKRIKGLQLTQESLCGSELEEDLNLWQDCFDKKVFAECKKNVEERLRKLEQDGALDATGDHRCRNESLSFQCALKAGAGCPKKAERARKAVENYINALMDTKTCRRPTEYACEDDLFRNCYSSVAYPEGGPLPMFPSGADKLAEECNGFRAAKSVPTCTRNVQIERCPEEKKKFLYALKDGARPLPDSLCSEQLPAGVEVWNKCLNQKALENCKSKIPEPNPNPDTKEDRHADYCRIKGETLKCELAAGSNCPASASVAQEAL
;
A
#
# COMPACT_ATOMS: atom_id res chain seq x y z
N MET A 1 64.36 -15.92 76.39
CA MET A 1 62.97 -15.86 75.89
C MET A 1 63.04 -15.81 74.38
N THR A 2 62.48 -16.84 73.76
CA THR A 2 62.82 -17.38 72.45
C THR A 2 61.72 -17.01 71.45
N PRO A 3 62.04 -16.69 70.18
CA PRO A 3 61.06 -16.57 69.10
C PRO A 3 60.73 -17.96 68.51
N LEU A 4 59.59 -18.10 67.80
CA LEU A 4 59.40 -18.97 66.61
C LEU A 4 57.94 -19.00 66.11
N THR A 5 57.81 -18.79 64.78
CA THR A 5 56.94 -19.46 63.78
C THR A 5 55.41 -19.29 63.68
N SER A 6 55.01 -18.75 62.52
CA SER A 6 54.20 -19.37 61.44
C SER A 6 52.90 -20.10 61.80
N SER A 7 51.79 -19.70 61.15
CA SER A 7 50.85 -20.61 60.44
C SER A 7 49.87 -19.88 59.51
N ARG A 8 49.58 -20.53 58.39
CA ARG A 8 48.72 -20.17 57.23
C ARG A 8 47.22 -20.23 57.51
N ALA A 9 46.47 -19.71 56.52
CA ALA A 9 45.10 -20.06 56.04
C ALA A 9 44.03 -19.02 56.43
N THR A 10 43.15 -18.51 55.57
CA THR A 10 42.75 -18.86 54.19
C THR A 10 42.03 -17.63 53.61
N ALA A 11 42.33 -17.23 52.37
CA ALA A 11 41.60 -16.18 51.67
C ALA A 11 40.22 -16.69 51.22
N PRO A 12 39.12 -15.93 51.37
CA PRO A 12 37.87 -16.29 50.73
C PRO A 12 37.93 -15.89 49.25
N LEU A 13 37.84 -16.91 48.40
CA LEU A 13 37.55 -16.83 46.98
C LEU A 13 36.28 -16.00 46.75
N LEU A 14 36.39 -14.89 46.03
CA LEU A 14 35.26 -14.29 45.30
C LEU A 14 35.49 -14.54 43.81
N PRO A 15 34.89 -15.60 43.23
CA PRO A 15 34.85 -15.80 41.79
C PRO A 15 33.48 -15.37 41.27
N PHE A 16 33.30 -14.12 40.87
CA PHE A 16 32.16 -13.75 40.01
C PHE A 16 32.55 -12.61 39.08
N VAL A 17 33.64 -12.80 38.32
CA VAL A 17 33.70 -12.21 36.97
C VAL A 17 32.95 -13.20 36.06
N LEU A 18 31.62 -13.13 36.09
CA LEU A 18 30.82 -13.63 34.98
C LEU A 18 31.06 -12.67 33.82
N PHE A 19 32.11 -12.97 33.05
CA PHE A 19 32.12 -12.67 31.62
C PHE A 19 30.90 -13.39 31.02
N ILE A 20 29.76 -12.71 31.03
CA ILE A 20 28.69 -13.03 30.08
C ILE A 20 29.30 -12.72 28.72
N LYS A 21 29.85 -13.76 28.07
CA LYS A 21 29.84 -13.84 26.61
C LYS A 21 28.38 -13.71 26.21
N GLN A 22 27.92 -12.47 25.99
CA GLN A 22 26.64 -12.23 25.35
C GLN A 22 26.79 -12.87 23.98
N GLY A 23 26.03 -13.94 23.75
CA GLY A 23 25.80 -14.47 22.41
C GLY A 23 25.40 -13.30 21.52
N ALA A 24 25.80 -13.36 20.25
CA ALA A 24 25.47 -12.37 19.23
C ALA A 24 24.02 -11.92 19.40
N GLY A 25 23.84 -10.77 20.06
CA GLY A 25 22.54 -10.27 20.44
C GLY A 25 21.88 -9.85 19.16
N VAL A 26 20.87 -10.59 18.71
CA VAL A 26 20.00 -10.14 17.64
C VAL A 26 19.41 -8.82 18.14
N GLN A 27 19.88 -7.70 17.58
CA GLN A 27 19.39 -6.38 17.94
C GLN A 27 17.86 -6.37 17.81
N PRO A 28 17.15 -5.66 18.70
CA PRO A 28 15.71 -5.53 18.58
C PRO A 28 15.35 -4.87 17.24
N LYS A 29 14.18 -5.18 16.69
CA LYS A 29 13.71 -4.54 15.46
C LYS A 29 13.33 -3.08 15.73
N CYS A 30 13.75 -2.17 14.85
CA CYS A 30 13.36 -0.77 14.94
C CYS A 30 11.85 -0.62 14.75
N LYS A 31 11.21 0.17 15.61
CA LYS A 31 9.79 0.49 15.44
C LYS A 31 9.64 1.66 14.48
N PHE A 32 8.79 1.47 13.48
CA PHE A 32 8.43 2.53 12.52
C PHE A 32 7.97 3.82 13.22
N GLN A 33 7.17 3.70 14.28
CA GLN A 33 6.66 4.85 15.03
C GLN A 33 7.77 5.67 15.70
N GLU A 34 8.80 5.02 16.24
CA GLU A 34 9.91 5.69 16.90
C GLU A 34 10.73 6.48 15.89
N PHE A 35 11.03 5.87 14.73
CA PHE A 35 11.64 6.56 13.60
C PHE A 35 10.77 7.75 13.15
N HIS A 36 9.48 7.52 12.87
CA HIS A 36 8.55 8.56 12.41
C HIS A 36 8.47 9.76 13.33
N ASN A 37 8.35 9.54 14.64
CA ASN A 37 8.31 10.61 15.64
C ASN A 37 9.58 11.48 15.66
N LEU A 38 10.74 10.92 15.27
CA LEU A 38 12.00 11.67 15.20
C LEU A 38 12.07 12.58 13.97
N TYR A 39 11.83 12.04 12.77
CA TYR A 39 12.09 12.78 11.52
C TYR A 39 10.89 13.59 11.01
N SER A 40 9.67 13.11 11.25
CA SER A 40 8.44 13.73 10.74
C SER A 40 8.31 15.22 11.10
N PRO A 41 8.52 15.63 12.37
CA PRO A 41 8.41 17.05 12.73
C PRO A 41 9.46 17.92 12.03
N VAL A 42 10.64 17.37 11.73
CA VAL A 42 11.72 18.13 11.07
C VAL A 42 11.39 18.34 9.61
N ILE A 43 11.09 17.27 8.87
CA ILE A 43 10.75 17.35 7.44
C ILE A 43 9.52 18.22 7.20
N ALA A 44 8.48 18.09 8.03
CA ALA A 44 7.26 18.90 7.91
C ALA A 44 7.51 20.40 8.15
N ASN A 45 8.58 20.78 8.85
CA ASN A 45 8.88 22.17 9.20
C ASN A 45 9.94 22.83 8.32
N LEU A 46 10.61 22.08 7.43
CA LEU A 46 11.55 22.62 6.45
C LEU A 46 10.88 23.74 5.63
N LYS A 47 11.67 24.76 5.28
CA LYS A 47 11.19 25.94 4.55
C LYS A 47 11.44 25.88 3.04
N PHE A 48 12.13 24.84 2.58
CA PHE A 48 12.40 24.56 1.18
C PHE A 48 11.15 24.64 0.29
N ARG A 49 11.31 25.28 -0.87
CA ARG A 49 10.25 25.52 -1.84
C ARG A 49 10.52 24.77 -3.14
N VAL A 50 9.59 23.87 -3.50
CA VAL A 50 9.69 23.02 -4.71
C VAL A 50 9.73 23.80 -6.03
N THR A 51 9.23 25.03 -6.05
CA THR A 51 9.24 25.90 -7.23
C THR A 51 10.56 26.66 -7.40
N GLY A 52 11.54 26.46 -6.51
CA GLY A 52 12.78 27.24 -6.44
C GLY A 52 12.62 28.63 -5.83
N LYS A 53 11.42 29.22 -5.92
CA LYS A 53 11.14 30.58 -5.44
C LYS A 53 11.39 30.70 -3.93
N LEU A 54 12.26 31.64 -3.56
CA LEU A 54 12.62 32.01 -2.17
C LEU A 54 13.46 30.97 -1.41
N ASN A 55 14.20 30.09 -2.10
CA ASN A 55 15.22 29.26 -1.46
C ASN A 55 16.52 30.06 -1.24
N THR A 56 16.49 31.01 -0.30
CA THR A 56 17.68 31.83 0.01
C THR A 56 18.78 31.00 0.67
N PRO A 57 20.06 31.42 0.60
CA PRO A 57 21.15 30.73 1.30
C PRO A 57 20.86 30.50 2.79
N TYR A 58 20.26 31.49 3.46
CA TYR A 58 19.85 31.37 4.86
C TYR A 58 18.82 30.27 5.11
N ILE A 59 17.81 30.13 4.22
CA ILE A 59 16.81 29.06 4.32
C ILE A 59 17.46 27.70 4.09
N LEU A 60 18.29 27.57 3.06
CA LEU A 60 18.98 26.31 2.73
C LEU A 60 19.89 25.87 3.87
N GLN A 61 20.64 26.79 4.46
CA GLN A 61 21.50 26.52 5.61
C GLN A 61 20.68 26.03 6.82
N LYS A 62 19.61 26.73 7.17
CA LYS A 62 18.75 26.36 8.31
C LYS A 62 18.09 24.99 8.13
N ASP A 63 17.60 24.71 6.92
CA ASP A 63 17.00 23.42 6.59
C ASP A 63 18.06 22.31 6.61
N CYS A 64 19.26 22.58 6.09
CA CYS A 64 20.38 21.63 6.14
C CYS A 64 20.81 21.32 7.58
N ASP A 65 20.91 22.32 8.45
CA ASP A 65 21.28 22.10 9.86
C ASP A 65 20.23 21.27 10.60
N ALA A 66 18.95 21.50 10.33
CA ALA A 66 17.86 20.69 10.87
C ALA A 66 17.94 19.23 10.37
N LEU A 67 18.23 19.03 9.08
CA LEU A 67 18.41 17.71 8.47
C LEU A 67 19.62 16.97 9.06
N LYS A 68 20.77 17.63 9.20
CA LYS A 68 21.95 17.04 9.85
C LYS A 68 21.66 16.59 11.27
N ASN A 69 20.99 17.44 12.06
CA ASN A 69 20.63 17.10 13.43
C ASN A 69 19.73 15.87 13.51
N VAL A 70 18.70 15.79 12.65
CA VAL A 70 17.74 14.68 12.70
C VAL A 70 18.31 13.38 12.14
N THR A 71 19.14 13.45 11.10
CA THR A 71 19.84 12.25 10.58
C THR A 71 20.75 11.67 11.65
N GLN A 72 21.53 12.50 12.36
CA GLN A 72 22.38 12.02 13.45
C GLN A 72 21.57 11.30 14.53
N ARG A 73 20.40 11.83 14.90
CA ARG A 73 19.50 11.17 15.88
C ARG A 73 18.92 9.85 15.36
N VAL A 74 18.64 9.76 14.06
CA VAL A 74 18.23 8.51 13.41
C VAL A 74 19.37 7.50 13.40
N GLU A 75 20.60 7.92 13.11
CA GLU A 75 21.78 7.04 13.18
C GLU A 75 21.96 6.47 14.59
N THR A 76 21.84 7.31 15.63
CA THR A 76 21.86 6.85 17.03
C THR A 76 20.72 5.87 17.34
N LEU A 77 19.52 6.06 16.77
CA LEU A 77 18.43 5.08 16.91
C LEU A 77 18.83 3.74 16.29
N LEU A 78 19.43 3.76 15.11
CA LEU A 78 19.85 2.57 14.36
C LEU A 78 21.05 1.83 14.99
N GLU A 79 21.81 2.48 15.87
CA GLU A 79 22.81 1.78 16.70
C GLU A 79 22.14 0.85 17.74
N GLY A 80 20.90 1.16 18.14
CA GLY A 80 20.14 0.41 19.15
C GLY A 80 19.18 -0.65 18.59
N CYS A 81 18.93 -0.67 17.28
CA CYS A 81 17.95 -1.58 16.65
C CYS A 81 18.30 -1.86 15.18
N THR A 82 17.79 -2.97 14.62
CA THR A 82 17.94 -3.28 13.18
C THR A 82 16.68 -2.96 12.37
N ALA A 83 16.87 -2.35 11.19
CA ALA A 83 15.86 -2.15 10.17
C ALA A 83 15.89 -3.24 9.07
N ASP A 84 16.75 -4.26 9.19
CA ASP A 84 17.06 -5.21 8.10
C ASP A 84 15.88 -6.01 7.60
N ASN A 85 14.89 -6.24 8.47
CA ASN A 85 13.68 -6.99 8.13
C ASN A 85 12.48 -6.09 7.83
N ASN A 86 12.68 -4.78 7.66
CA ASN A 86 11.60 -3.82 7.38
C ASN A 86 11.96 -2.94 6.18
N GLU A 87 11.56 -3.39 4.99
CA GLU A 87 11.84 -2.70 3.72
C GLU A 87 11.23 -1.29 3.65
N ASP A 88 10.05 -1.06 4.25
CA ASP A 88 9.45 0.28 4.29
C ASP A 88 10.28 1.24 5.16
N LEU A 89 10.76 0.77 6.30
CA LEU A 89 11.64 1.56 7.16
C LEU A 89 12.97 1.89 6.46
N LYS A 90 13.61 0.91 5.81
CA LYS A 90 14.84 1.14 5.01
C LYS A 90 14.62 2.17 3.93
N LYS A 91 13.51 2.06 3.17
CA LYS A 91 13.14 2.99 2.10
C LYS A 91 13.03 4.43 2.60
N ARG A 92 12.50 4.64 3.80
CA ARG A 92 12.31 5.98 4.39
C ARG A 92 13.58 6.53 5.02
N ILE A 93 14.39 5.70 5.67
CA ILE A 93 15.75 6.09 6.14
C ILE A 93 16.57 6.58 4.94
N LYS A 94 16.60 5.80 3.85
CA LYS A 94 17.27 6.19 2.61
C LYS A 94 16.69 7.49 2.03
N GLY A 95 15.37 7.67 2.07
CA GLY A 95 14.72 8.91 1.64
C GLY A 95 15.18 10.13 2.43
N LEU A 96 15.31 10.00 3.76
CA LEU A 96 15.84 11.07 4.63
C LEU A 96 17.30 11.40 4.30
N GLN A 97 18.15 10.38 4.15
CA GLN A 97 19.57 10.55 3.80
C GLN A 97 19.73 11.28 2.46
N LEU A 98 19.03 10.82 1.41
CA LEU A 98 19.06 11.48 0.09
C LEU A 98 18.57 12.92 0.15
N THR A 99 17.58 13.21 1.00
CA THR A 99 17.05 14.56 1.22
C THR A 99 18.10 15.46 1.86
N GLN A 100 18.77 14.99 2.92
CA GLN A 100 19.89 15.70 3.54
C GLN A 100 21.02 15.96 2.55
N GLU A 101 21.52 14.91 1.86
CA GLU A 101 22.61 15.03 0.90
C GLU A 101 22.30 16.05 -0.20
N SER A 102 21.06 16.05 -0.70
CA SER A 102 20.65 16.94 -1.77
C SER A 102 20.48 18.38 -1.31
N LEU A 103 19.90 18.61 -0.12
CA LEU A 103 19.62 19.95 0.41
C LEU A 103 20.84 20.63 1.03
N CYS A 104 21.83 19.85 1.46
CA CYS A 104 23.08 20.34 2.03
C CYS A 104 24.21 20.54 1.00
N GLY A 105 23.95 20.30 -0.29
CA GLY A 105 24.96 20.42 -1.34
C GLY A 105 25.39 21.87 -1.58
N SER A 106 26.69 22.13 -1.65
CA SER A 106 27.25 23.49 -1.77
C SER A 106 26.90 24.22 -3.06
N GLU A 107 26.65 23.50 -4.16
CA GLU A 107 26.29 24.09 -5.46
C GLU A 107 24.77 24.11 -5.70
N LEU A 108 23.98 23.72 -4.69
CA LEU A 108 22.52 23.64 -4.82
C LEU A 108 21.89 25.02 -5.07
N GLU A 109 22.42 26.07 -4.47
CA GLU A 109 21.88 27.42 -4.59
C GLU A 109 21.88 27.90 -6.05
N GLU A 110 23.01 27.77 -6.74
CA GLU A 110 23.14 28.14 -8.15
C GLU A 110 22.19 27.33 -9.03
N ASP A 111 22.11 26.02 -8.79
CA ASP A 111 21.23 25.12 -9.54
C ASP A 111 19.74 25.42 -9.27
N LEU A 112 19.38 25.89 -8.06
CA LEU A 112 18.03 26.32 -7.71
C LEU A 112 17.65 27.64 -8.34
N ASN A 113 18.59 28.57 -8.54
CA ASN A 113 18.36 29.78 -9.31
C ASN A 113 18.03 29.44 -10.76
N LEU A 114 18.81 28.53 -11.36
CA LEU A 114 18.52 28.01 -12.71
C LEU A 114 17.14 27.35 -12.74
N TRP A 115 16.84 26.46 -11.79
CA TRP A 115 15.53 25.80 -11.65
C TRP A 115 14.39 26.81 -11.59
N GLN A 116 14.51 27.82 -10.74
CA GLN A 116 13.50 28.87 -10.56
C GLN A 116 13.21 29.61 -11.88
N ASP A 117 14.26 29.93 -12.64
CA ASP A 117 14.15 30.73 -13.86
C ASP A 117 13.55 29.93 -15.03
N CYS A 118 13.86 28.64 -15.13
CA CYS A 118 13.29 27.76 -16.15
C CYS A 118 11.95 27.12 -15.76
N PHE A 119 11.54 27.20 -14.49
CA PHE A 119 10.30 26.60 -14.00
C PHE A 119 9.08 27.21 -14.69
N ASP A 120 8.36 26.39 -15.47
CA ASP A 120 7.17 26.84 -16.17
C ASP A 120 5.95 26.91 -15.24
N LYS A 121 5.69 28.11 -14.73
CA LYS A 121 4.56 28.39 -13.83
C LYS A 121 3.20 28.11 -14.50
N LYS A 122 3.08 28.26 -15.83
CA LYS A 122 1.84 28.00 -16.56
C LYS A 122 1.59 26.50 -16.61
N VAL A 123 2.60 25.71 -16.96
CA VAL A 123 2.53 24.23 -16.94
C VAL A 123 2.19 23.73 -15.54
N PHE A 124 2.80 24.31 -14.50
CA PHE A 124 2.51 23.93 -13.12
C PHE A 124 1.04 24.18 -12.75
N ALA A 125 0.54 25.40 -13.00
CA ALA A 125 -0.83 25.78 -12.66
C ALA A 125 -1.88 24.96 -13.44
N GLU A 126 -1.66 24.76 -14.74
CA GLU A 126 -2.54 23.97 -15.59
C GLU A 126 -2.55 22.50 -15.14
N CYS A 127 -1.38 21.93 -14.85
CA CYS A 127 -1.28 20.56 -14.36
C CYS A 127 -2.01 20.38 -13.03
N LYS A 128 -1.84 21.30 -12.07
CA LYS A 128 -2.56 21.26 -10.78
C LYS A 128 -4.07 21.32 -10.97
N LYS A 129 -4.56 22.24 -11.80
CA LYS A 129 -5.99 22.35 -12.11
C LYS A 129 -6.54 21.04 -12.69
N ASN A 130 -5.80 20.41 -13.60
CA ASN A 130 -6.19 19.12 -14.18
C ASN A 130 -6.19 17.98 -13.15
N VAL A 131 -5.23 17.97 -12.21
CA VAL A 131 -5.22 17.02 -11.08
C VAL A 131 -6.45 17.21 -10.21
N GLU A 132 -6.73 18.44 -9.77
CA GLU A 132 -7.88 18.75 -8.91
C GLU A 132 -9.21 18.39 -9.59
N GLU A 133 -9.38 18.74 -10.86
CA GLU A 133 -10.58 18.40 -11.64
C GLU A 133 -10.75 16.88 -11.77
N ARG A 134 -9.66 16.14 -12.06
CA ARG A 134 -9.72 14.67 -12.17
C ARG A 134 -10.06 14.01 -10.85
N LEU A 135 -9.47 14.45 -9.74
CA LEU A 135 -9.77 13.89 -8.42
C LEU A 135 -11.23 14.13 -8.04
N ARG A 136 -11.80 15.31 -8.33
CA ARG A 136 -13.25 15.53 -8.13
C ARG A 136 -14.11 14.60 -8.97
N LYS A 137 -13.71 14.30 -10.22
CA LYS A 137 -14.43 13.33 -11.04
C LYS A 137 -14.35 11.92 -10.45
N LEU A 138 -13.18 11.49 -9.97
CA LEU A 138 -13.00 10.21 -9.30
C LEU A 138 -13.88 10.09 -8.04
N GLU A 139 -14.03 11.16 -7.26
CA GLU A 139 -14.96 11.20 -6.13
C GLU A 139 -16.43 11.11 -6.57
N GLN A 140 -16.82 11.90 -7.57
CA GLN A 140 -18.17 11.88 -8.13
C GLN A 140 -18.55 10.50 -8.68
N ASP A 141 -17.56 9.78 -9.20
CA ASP A 141 -17.73 8.45 -9.77
C ASP A 141 -17.71 7.33 -8.70
N GLY A 142 -17.44 7.67 -7.44
CA GLY A 142 -17.34 6.72 -6.33
C GLY A 142 -16.05 5.90 -6.30
N ALA A 143 -15.05 6.27 -7.10
CA ALA A 143 -13.75 5.60 -7.13
C ALA A 143 -12.84 6.02 -5.99
N LEU A 144 -12.93 7.29 -5.57
CA LEU A 144 -12.10 7.90 -4.56
C LEU A 144 -12.96 8.33 -3.36
N ASP A 145 -12.59 7.89 -2.16
CA ASP A 145 -13.18 8.43 -0.94
C ASP A 145 -12.71 9.87 -0.71
N ALA A 146 -13.65 10.73 -0.33
CA ALA A 146 -13.40 12.12 0.03
C ALA A 146 -12.51 12.24 1.28
N THR A 147 -12.40 11.19 2.11
CA THR A 147 -11.60 11.21 3.34
C THR A 147 -10.19 10.64 3.14
N GLY A 148 -9.16 11.36 3.60
CA GLY A 148 -7.76 10.91 3.68
C GLY A 148 -7.03 10.75 2.33
N ASP A 149 -7.51 9.89 1.44
CA ASP A 149 -6.84 9.52 0.19
C ASP A 149 -6.88 10.67 -0.84
N HIS A 150 -7.97 11.44 -0.92
CA HIS A 150 -8.01 12.65 -1.75
C HIS A 150 -6.86 13.60 -1.41
N ARG A 151 -6.67 13.92 -0.12
CA ARG A 151 -5.65 14.88 0.31
C ARG A 151 -4.25 14.41 -0.09
N CYS A 152 -3.94 13.14 0.19
CA CYS A 152 -2.65 12.56 -0.17
C CYS A 152 -2.41 12.55 -1.69
N ARG A 153 -3.42 12.14 -2.48
CA ARG A 153 -3.35 12.14 -3.95
C ARG A 153 -3.17 13.54 -4.50
N ASN A 154 -3.99 14.49 -4.05
CA ASN A 154 -3.93 15.87 -4.53
C ASN A 154 -2.55 16.48 -4.26
N GLU A 155 -2.03 16.32 -3.05
CA GLU A 155 -0.72 16.84 -2.70
C GLU A 155 0.41 16.16 -3.48
N SER A 156 0.44 14.82 -3.51
CA SER A 156 1.49 14.05 -4.18
C SER A 156 1.50 14.26 -5.70
N LEU A 157 0.32 14.27 -6.34
CA LEU A 157 0.18 14.54 -7.78
C LEU A 157 0.46 16.02 -8.11
N SER A 158 0.11 16.95 -7.22
CA SER A 158 0.51 18.36 -7.35
C SER A 158 2.04 18.51 -7.33
N PHE A 159 2.75 17.70 -6.55
CA PHE A 159 4.20 17.69 -6.56
C PHE A 159 4.79 17.09 -7.85
N GLN A 160 4.15 16.09 -8.47
CA GLN A 160 4.53 15.69 -9.84
C GLN A 160 4.42 16.85 -10.83
N CYS A 161 3.39 17.68 -10.70
CA CYS A 161 3.23 18.86 -11.56
C CYS A 161 4.42 19.82 -11.42
N ALA A 162 5.00 19.96 -10.22
CA ALA A 162 6.20 20.77 -10.02
C ALA A 162 7.41 20.18 -10.76
N LEU A 163 7.61 18.85 -10.67
CA LEU A 163 8.68 18.17 -11.41
C LEU A 163 8.48 18.28 -12.94
N LYS A 164 7.24 18.18 -13.42
CA LYS A 164 6.89 18.36 -14.85
C LYS A 164 7.17 19.78 -15.33
N ALA A 165 6.86 20.79 -14.52
CA ALA A 165 7.10 22.18 -14.84
C ALA A 165 8.59 22.54 -14.96
N GLY A 166 9.47 21.82 -14.27
CA GLY A 166 10.92 21.95 -14.42
C GLY A 166 11.57 20.97 -15.39
N ALA A 167 10.80 20.16 -16.12
CA ALA A 167 11.38 19.17 -17.05
C ALA A 167 12.11 19.79 -18.25
N GLY A 168 11.80 21.06 -18.59
CA GLY A 168 12.47 21.81 -19.66
C GLY A 168 13.76 22.52 -19.23
N CYS A 169 14.16 22.38 -17.96
CA CYS A 169 15.33 23.04 -17.40
C CYS A 169 16.66 22.50 -17.96
N PRO A 170 17.71 23.33 -18.02
CA PRO A 170 19.02 22.89 -18.52
C PRO A 170 19.63 21.81 -17.62
N LYS A 171 20.51 20.97 -18.17
CA LYS A 171 21.19 19.88 -17.42
C LYS A 171 21.87 20.33 -16.12
N LYS A 172 22.33 21.58 -16.05
CA LYS A 172 22.91 22.16 -14.84
C LYS A 172 21.90 22.18 -13.67
N ALA A 173 20.62 22.39 -13.94
CA ALA A 173 19.56 22.36 -12.93
C ALA A 173 19.14 20.93 -12.48
N GLU A 174 19.77 19.87 -12.99
CA GLU A 174 19.41 18.49 -12.66
C GLU A 174 19.61 18.16 -11.18
N ARG A 175 20.59 18.77 -10.51
CA ARG A 175 20.78 18.62 -9.07
C ARG A 175 19.62 19.24 -8.29
N ALA A 176 19.18 20.43 -8.69
CA ALA A 176 18.00 21.07 -8.11
C ALA A 176 16.75 20.23 -8.33
N ARG A 177 16.55 19.65 -9.53
CA ARG A 177 15.47 18.71 -9.81
C ARG A 177 15.48 17.52 -8.84
N LYS A 178 16.66 16.91 -8.64
CA LYS A 178 16.83 15.80 -7.70
C LYS A 178 16.58 16.20 -6.24
N ALA A 179 17.03 17.39 -5.83
CA ALA A 179 16.76 17.91 -4.49
C ALA A 179 15.26 18.13 -4.26
N VAL A 180 14.55 18.69 -5.25
CA VAL A 180 13.09 18.84 -5.23
C VAL A 180 12.41 17.46 -5.13
N GLU A 181 12.84 16.50 -5.94
CA GLU A 181 12.29 15.13 -5.93
C GLU A 181 12.51 14.42 -4.59
N ASN A 182 13.72 14.49 -4.02
CA ASN A 182 14.04 13.88 -2.74
C ASN A 182 13.25 14.52 -1.60
N TYR A 183 13.18 15.85 -1.56
CA TYR A 183 12.35 16.57 -0.58
C TYR A 183 10.88 16.19 -0.66
N ILE A 184 10.29 16.14 -1.87
CA ILE A 184 8.90 15.71 -2.08
C ILE A 184 8.69 14.30 -1.53
N ASN A 185 9.59 13.36 -1.85
CA ASN A 185 9.48 11.98 -1.39
C ASN A 185 9.52 11.89 0.14
N ALA A 186 10.47 12.58 0.79
CA ALA A 186 10.54 12.62 2.25
C ALA A 186 9.29 13.26 2.87
N LEU A 187 8.76 14.33 2.27
CA LEU A 187 7.54 14.98 2.74
C LEU A 187 6.32 14.07 2.62
N MET A 188 6.18 13.32 1.52
CA MET A 188 5.09 12.35 1.37
C MET A 188 5.21 11.20 2.36
N ASP A 189 6.43 10.69 2.57
CA ASP A 189 6.71 9.66 3.58
C ASP A 189 6.30 10.15 4.99
N THR A 190 6.68 11.38 5.35
CA THR A 190 6.31 12.03 6.62
C THR A 190 4.79 12.11 6.80
N LYS A 191 4.05 12.41 5.74
CA LYS A 191 2.58 12.51 5.74
C LYS A 191 1.89 11.16 5.63
N THR A 192 2.65 10.06 5.58
CA THR A 192 2.13 8.71 5.42
C THR A 192 1.32 8.54 4.13
N CYS A 193 1.63 9.36 3.12
CA CYS A 193 1.03 9.30 1.80
C CYS A 193 1.95 8.53 0.85
N ARG A 194 1.40 8.02 -0.27
CA ARG A 194 2.24 7.44 -1.31
C ARG A 194 3.06 8.53 -2.02
N ARG A 195 4.28 8.17 -2.40
CA ARG A 195 5.16 9.03 -3.20
C ARG A 195 4.52 9.28 -4.56
N PRO A 196 4.91 10.36 -5.24
CA PRO A 196 4.27 10.73 -6.50
C PRO A 196 4.30 9.59 -7.51
N THR A 197 5.44 8.92 -7.71
CA THR A 197 5.59 7.81 -8.68
C THR A 197 4.69 6.62 -8.38
N GLU A 198 4.30 6.42 -7.13
CA GLU A 198 3.43 5.31 -6.70
C GLU A 198 1.97 5.57 -7.06
N TYR A 199 1.55 6.83 -7.21
CA TYR A 199 0.23 7.19 -7.73
C TYR A 199 0.13 7.17 -9.26
N ALA A 200 1.22 6.85 -9.97
CA ALA A 200 1.15 6.69 -11.42
C ALA A 200 0.22 5.54 -11.82
N CYS A 201 0.18 4.47 -11.03
CA CYS A 201 -0.69 3.32 -11.21
C CYS A 201 -1.84 3.37 -10.18
N GLU A 202 -3.07 3.55 -10.63
CA GLU A 202 -4.27 3.63 -9.77
C GLU A 202 -4.98 2.27 -9.66
N ASP A 203 -4.20 1.20 -9.48
CA ASP A 203 -4.74 -0.15 -9.36
C ASP A 203 -5.64 -0.34 -8.13
N ASP A 204 -5.36 0.42 -7.07
CA ASP A 204 -6.13 0.37 -5.84
C ASP A 204 -7.53 0.94 -6.03
N LEU A 205 -7.65 2.10 -6.69
CA LEU A 205 -8.94 2.67 -7.08
C LEU A 205 -9.69 1.70 -8.00
N PHE A 206 -8.97 1.13 -8.98
CA PHE A 206 -9.56 0.18 -9.91
C PHE A 206 -10.10 -1.05 -9.17
N ARG A 207 -9.29 -1.68 -8.32
CA ARG A 207 -9.70 -2.84 -7.51
C ARG A 207 -10.88 -2.50 -6.62
N ASN A 208 -10.85 -1.35 -5.94
CA ASN A 208 -11.94 -0.91 -5.07
C ASN A 208 -13.27 -0.81 -5.82
N CYS A 209 -13.28 -0.30 -7.06
CA CYS A 209 -14.47 -0.29 -7.90
C CYS A 209 -15.05 -1.71 -8.11
N TYR A 210 -14.20 -2.73 -8.27
CA TYR A 210 -14.67 -4.12 -8.45
C TYR A 210 -14.91 -4.86 -7.12
N SER A 211 -14.28 -4.46 -6.02
CA SER A 211 -14.47 -5.07 -4.70
C SER A 211 -15.90 -4.92 -4.22
N SER A 212 -16.56 -3.80 -4.53
CA SER A 212 -17.99 -3.58 -4.26
C SER A 212 -18.91 -4.56 -4.98
N VAL A 213 -18.44 -5.13 -6.09
CA VAL A 213 -19.18 -6.08 -6.93
C VAL A 213 -18.89 -7.52 -6.53
N ALA A 214 -17.63 -7.82 -6.19
CA ALA A 214 -17.23 -9.17 -5.81
C ALA A 214 -17.63 -9.54 -4.36
N TYR A 215 -17.89 -8.56 -3.50
CA TYR A 215 -18.20 -8.76 -2.08
C TYR A 215 -19.24 -7.76 -1.55
N PRO A 216 -20.52 -7.86 -1.95
CA PRO A 216 -21.59 -7.23 -1.19
C PRO A 216 -21.61 -7.87 0.21
N GLU A 217 -21.10 -7.15 1.21
CA GLU A 217 -21.27 -7.40 2.65
C GLU A 217 -20.90 -8.80 3.17
N GLY A 218 -19.75 -9.35 2.78
CA GLY A 218 -19.20 -10.55 3.45
C GLY A 218 -20.11 -11.78 3.42
N GLY A 219 -21.04 -11.82 2.46
CA GLY A 219 -22.00 -12.90 2.31
C GLY A 219 -21.34 -14.26 2.15
N PRO A 220 -21.97 -15.34 2.64
CA PRO A 220 -21.46 -16.68 2.54
C PRO A 220 -21.62 -17.20 1.10
N LEU A 221 -20.71 -16.82 0.21
CA LEU A 221 -20.35 -17.71 -0.89
C LEU A 221 -19.69 -18.98 -0.31
N PRO A 222 -19.93 -20.19 -0.83
CA PRO A 222 -20.94 -20.56 -1.80
C PRO A 222 -22.01 -21.42 -1.10
N MET A 223 -23.17 -20.80 -0.93
CA MET A 223 -24.47 -21.41 -1.01
C MET A 223 -25.32 -20.28 -1.53
N PHE A 224 -25.87 -20.39 -2.75
CA PHE A 224 -26.87 -19.42 -3.17
C PHE A 224 -27.90 -19.32 -2.05
N PRO A 225 -28.12 -18.13 -1.49
CA PRO A 225 -29.09 -17.99 -0.45
C PRO A 225 -30.43 -18.52 -0.95
N SER A 226 -31.04 -19.40 -0.16
CA SER A 226 -32.39 -19.87 -0.45
C SER A 226 -33.36 -18.69 -0.34
N GLY A 227 -33.92 -18.24 -1.46
CA GLY A 227 -34.97 -17.22 -1.48
C GLY A 227 -34.79 -16.20 -2.60
N ALA A 228 -35.86 -16.00 -3.39
CA ALA A 228 -35.88 -15.03 -4.48
C ALA A 228 -35.56 -13.60 -4.01
N ASP A 229 -35.97 -13.24 -2.78
CA ASP A 229 -35.77 -11.91 -2.22
C ASP A 229 -34.28 -11.58 -1.99
N LYS A 230 -33.48 -12.56 -1.53
CA LYS A 230 -32.06 -12.34 -1.27
C LYS A 230 -31.22 -12.33 -2.56
N LEU A 231 -31.60 -13.15 -3.54
CA LEU A 231 -31.01 -13.07 -4.89
C LEU A 231 -31.38 -11.75 -5.59
N ALA A 232 -32.60 -11.25 -5.37
CA ALA A 232 -33.01 -9.94 -5.88
C ALA A 232 -32.24 -8.79 -5.21
N GLU A 233 -31.97 -8.87 -3.91
CA GLU A 233 -31.11 -7.92 -3.19
C GLU A 233 -29.68 -7.91 -3.74
N GLU A 234 -29.06 -9.09 -3.87
CA GLU A 234 -27.72 -9.24 -4.45
C GLU A 234 -27.69 -8.70 -5.89
N CYS A 235 -28.68 -9.09 -6.70
CA CYS A 235 -28.83 -8.58 -8.06
C CYS A 235 -29.03 -7.06 -8.11
N ASN A 236 -29.79 -6.47 -7.19
CA ASN A 236 -29.91 -5.01 -7.12
C ASN A 236 -28.57 -4.36 -6.81
N GLY A 237 -27.71 -4.99 -6.00
CA GLY A 237 -26.30 -4.60 -5.83
C GLY A 237 -25.50 -4.67 -7.14
N PHE A 238 -25.62 -5.76 -7.91
CA PHE A 238 -24.97 -5.92 -9.22
C PHE A 238 -25.52 -4.99 -10.31
N ARG A 239 -26.83 -4.75 -10.37
CA ARG A 239 -27.45 -3.80 -11.31
C ARG A 239 -27.15 -2.36 -10.93
N ALA A 240 -27.02 -2.07 -9.63
CA ALA A 240 -26.44 -0.82 -9.15
C ALA A 240 -24.96 -0.70 -9.53
N ALA A 241 -24.26 -1.81 -9.83
CA ALA A 241 -22.92 -1.81 -10.44
C ALA A 241 -22.85 -1.25 -11.87
N LYS A 242 -23.93 -0.63 -12.37
CA LYS A 242 -23.83 0.57 -13.24
C LYS A 242 -22.86 1.63 -12.68
N SER A 243 -22.49 1.54 -11.40
CA SER A 243 -21.37 2.23 -10.79
C SER A 243 -19.99 1.77 -11.30
N VAL A 244 -19.70 0.52 -11.67
CA VAL A 244 -18.31 0.12 -12.01
C VAL A 244 -17.78 0.73 -13.30
N PRO A 245 -18.51 0.71 -14.43
CA PRO A 245 -18.09 1.44 -15.62
C PRO A 245 -17.93 2.94 -15.33
N THR A 246 -18.79 3.51 -14.48
CA THR A 246 -18.73 4.92 -14.07
C THR A 246 -17.51 5.18 -13.17
N CYS A 247 -17.30 4.37 -12.14
CA CYS A 247 -16.22 4.38 -11.16
C CYS A 247 -14.86 4.26 -11.84
N THR A 248 -14.72 3.33 -12.78
CA THR A 248 -13.44 3.08 -13.45
C THR A 248 -13.15 4.06 -14.59
N ARG A 249 -14.11 4.88 -15.06
CA ARG A 249 -13.95 5.70 -16.29
C ARG A 249 -12.80 6.69 -16.22
N ASN A 250 -12.48 7.20 -15.04
CA ASN A 250 -11.42 8.17 -14.81
C ASN A 250 -10.17 7.57 -14.15
N VAL A 251 -10.18 6.27 -13.85
CA VAL A 251 -9.08 5.56 -13.19
C VAL A 251 -7.98 5.24 -14.19
N GLN A 252 -6.74 5.55 -13.84
CA GLN A 252 -5.58 5.39 -14.71
C GLN A 252 -4.79 4.11 -14.40
N ILE A 253 -5.06 3.07 -15.19
CA ILE A 253 -4.30 1.79 -15.11
C ILE A 253 -3.23 1.64 -16.22
N GLU A 254 -3.23 2.51 -17.22
CA GLU A 254 -2.31 2.42 -18.37
C GLU A 254 -0.84 2.67 -18.01
N ARG A 255 -0.58 3.27 -16.86
CA ARG A 255 0.76 3.51 -16.32
C ARG A 255 1.20 2.44 -15.32
N CYS A 256 0.37 1.43 -15.09
CA CYS A 256 0.75 0.28 -14.28
C CYS A 256 1.78 -0.60 -15.00
N PRO A 257 2.59 -1.37 -14.27
CA PRO A 257 3.41 -2.42 -14.87
C PRO A 257 2.56 -3.42 -15.65
N GLU A 258 3.10 -3.98 -16.74
CA GLU A 258 2.35 -4.88 -17.64
C GLU A 258 1.77 -6.11 -16.94
N GLU A 259 2.51 -6.72 -16.01
CA GLU A 259 2.01 -7.83 -15.19
C GLU A 259 0.76 -7.42 -14.39
N LYS A 260 0.76 -6.20 -13.87
CA LYS A 260 -0.35 -5.64 -13.11
C LYS A 260 -1.53 -5.31 -14.01
N LYS A 261 -1.28 -4.76 -15.20
CA LYS A 261 -2.34 -4.54 -16.21
C LYS A 261 -3.03 -5.84 -16.58
N LYS A 262 -2.27 -6.91 -16.86
CA LYS A 262 -2.84 -8.24 -17.18
C LYS A 262 -3.80 -8.70 -16.09
N PHE A 263 -3.41 -8.56 -14.83
CA PHE A 263 -4.30 -8.87 -13.70
C PHE A 263 -5.56 -7.99 -13.69
N LEU A 264 -5.42 -6.68 -13.84
CA LEU A 264 -6.57 -5.75 -13.78
C LEU A 264 -7.54 -5.97 -14.96
N TYR A 265 -7.04 -6.29 -16.14
CA TYR A 265 -7.85 -6.67 -17.29
C TYR A 265 -8.56 -8.01 -17.07
N ALA A 266 -7.88 -9.01 -16.53
CA ALA A 266 -8.51 -10.28 -16.17
C ALA A 266 -9.62 -10.11 -15.13
N LEU A 267 -9.43 -9.23 -14.14
CA LEU A 267 -10.46 -8.86 -13.16
C LEU A 267 -11.68 -8.23 -13.84
N LYS A 268 -11.45 -7.26 -14.74
CA LYS A 268 -12.53 -6.62 -15.52
C LYS A 268 -13.28 -7.62 -16.38
N ASP A 269 -12.57 -8.51 -17.07
CA ASP A 269 -13.18 -9.49 -17.96
C ASP A 269 -13.93 -10.57 -17.19
N GLY A 270 -13.40 -11.03 -16.05
CA GLY A 270 -14.07 -11.98 -15.17
C GLY A 270 -15.30 -11.40 -14.46
N ALA A 271 -15.32 -10.09 -14.18
CA ALA A 271 -16.48 -9.42 -13.60
C ALA A 271 -17.58 -9.10 -14.62
N ARG A 272 -17.25 -9.04 -15.92
CA ARG A 272 -18.19 -8.67 -16.99
C ARG A 272 -19.45 -9.53 -17.06
N PRO A 273 -19.39 -10.88 -16.99
CA PRO A 273 -20.60 -11.71 -17.08
C PRO A 273 -21.42 -11.75 -15.79
N LEU A 274 -20.88 -11.29 -14.64
CA LEU A 274 -21.52 -11.44 -13.34
C LEU A 274 -22.93 -10.80 -13.27
N PRO A 275 -23.16 -9.57 -13.76
CA PRO A 275 -24.49 -8.97 -13.70
C PRO A 275 -25.51 -9.81 -14.48
N ASP A 276 -25.20 -10.26 -15.69
CA ASP A 276 -26.16 -11.01 -16.51
C ASP A 276 -26.47 -12.39 -15.89
N SER A 277 -25.45 -13.06 -15.33
CA SER A 277 -25.60 -14.36 -14.69
C SER A 277 -26.36 -14.28 -13.36
N LEU A 278 -25.94 -13.37 -12.47
CA LEU A 278 -26.51 -13.22 -11.12
C LEU A 278 -27.86 -12.48 -11.10
N CYS A 279 -28.21 -11.77 -12.17
CA CYS A 279 -29.50 -11.09 -12.32
C CYS A 279 -30.44 -11.72 -13.34
N SER A 280 -30.19 -12.96 -13.74
CA SER A 280 -31.12 -13.71 -14.57
C SER A 280 -32.44 -13.89 -13.83
N GLU A 281 -33.57 -13.60 -14.49
CA GLU A 281 -34.91 -13.82 -13.94
C GLU A 281 -35.18 -15.31 -13.64
N GLN A 282 -34.41 -16.21 -14.29
CA GLN A 282 -34.50 -17.65 -14.10
C GLN A 282 -33.64 -18.16 -12.93
N LEU A 283 -32.71 -17.34 -12.42
CA LEU A 283 -31.78 -17.74 -11.37
C LEU A 283 -32.49 -18.23 -10.10
N PRO A 284 -33.56 -17.58 -9.56
CA PRO A 284 -34.23 -18.07 -8.36
C PRO A 284 -34.78 -19.50 -8.50
N ALA A 285 -35.40 -19.81 -9.63
CA ALA A 285 -35.91 -21.15 -9.92
C ALA A 285 -34.75 -22.15 -10.12
N GLY A 286 -33.70 -21.75 -10.84
CA GLY A 286 -32.51 -22.57 -11.04
C GLY A 286 -31.79 -22.93 -9.74
N VAL A 287 -31.67 -21.96 -8.82
CA VAL A 287 -31.09 -22.13 -7.48
C VAL A 287 -31.92 -23.09 -6.64
N GLU A 288 -33.25 -22.99 -6.68
CA GLU A 288 -34.12 -23.90 -5.93
C GLU A 288 -33.93 -25.35 -6.40
N VAL A 289 -33.82 -25.57 -7.72
CA VAL A 289 -33.56 -26.88 -8.30
C VAL A 289 -32.16 -27.37 -7.95
N TRP A 290 -31.14 -26.50 -8.09
CA TRP A 290 -29.75 -26.80 -7.74
C TRP A 290 -29.63 -27.27 -6.28
N ASN A 291 -30.17 -26.49 -5.34
CA ASN A 291 -30.11 -26.80 -3.91
C ASN A 291 -30.81 -28.11 -3.54
N LYS A 292 -31.91 -28.47 -4.23
CA LYS A 292 -32.61 -29.75 -4.02
C LYS A 292 -31.85 -30.94 -4.60
N CYS A 293 -31.13 -30.74 -5.69
CA CYS A 293 -30.40 -31.79 -6.39
C CYS A 293 -28.99 -32.02 -5.84
N LEU A 294 -28.38 -30.99 -5.24
CA LEU A 294 -27.00 -31.01 -4.78
C LEU A 294 -26.71 -32.22 -3.88
N ASN A 295 -25.71 -33.02 -4.24
CA ASN A 295 -25.31 -34.16 -3.44
C ASN A 295 -24.53 -33.70 -2.21
N GLN A 296 -25.25 -33.47 -1.11
CA GLN A 296 -24.67 -32.95 0.14
C GLN A 296 -23.55 -33.85 0.69
N LYS A 297 -23.70 -35.17 0.60
CA LYS A 297 -22.65 -36.10 1.07
C LYS A 297 -21.37 -35.96 0.24
N ALA A 298 -21.50 -35.82 -1.09
CA ALA A 298 -20.35 -35.59 -1.96
C ALA A 298 -19.70 -34.22 -1.71
N LEU A 299 -20.52 -33.19 -1.48
CA LEU A 299 -20.05 -31.84 -1.15
C LEU A 299 -19.23 -31.83 0.15
N GLU A 300 -19.76 -32.38 1.23
CA GLU A 300 -19.07 -32.44 2.53
C GLU A 300 -17.77 -33.25 2.44
N ASN A 301 -17.81 -34.40 1.75
CA ASN A 301 -16.61 -35.22 1.53
C ASN A 301 -15.54 -34.51 0.67
N CYS A 302 -15.94 -33.58 -0.19
CA CYS A 302 -15.02 -32.79 -1.00
C CYS A 302 -14.43 -31.63 -0.16
N LYS A 303 -15.30 -30.89 0.54
CA LYS A 303 -14.90 -29.78 1.43
C LYS A 303 -13.94 -30.24 2.53
N SER A 304 -14.16 -31.43 3.10
CA SER A 304 -13.28 -32.00 4.13
C SER A 304 -11.86 -32.30 3.66
N LYS A 305 -11.62 -32.30 2.33
CA LYS A 305 -10.29 -32.49 1.74
C LYS A 305 -9.59 -31.18 1.40
N ILE A 306 -10.29 -30.04 1.51
CA ILE A 306 -9.67 -28.73 1.31
C ILE A 306 -8.74 -28.48 2.49
N PRO A 307 -7.44 -28.22 2.26
CA PRO A 307 -6.51 -27.92 3.34
C PRO A 307 -7.00 -26.74 4.18
N GLU A 308 -6.93 -26.89 5.51
CA GLU A 308 -7.29 -25.84 6.46
C GLU A 308 -6.53 -24.54 6.20
N PRO A 309 -7.10 -23.38 6.59
CA PRO A 309 -6.40 -22.12 6.46
C PRO A 309 -5.07 -22.15 7.23
N ASN A 310 -4.04 -21.53 6.69
CA ASN A 310 -2.78 -21.35 7.38
C ASN A 310 -3.04 -20.54 8.68
N PRO A 311 -2.81 -21.13 9.87
CA PRO A 311 -3.07 -20.44 11.13
C PRO A 311 -2.09 -19.29 11.38
N ASN A 312 -0.91 -19.33 10.76
CA ASN A 312 0.16 -18.34 10.92
C ASN A 312 0.61 -17.83 9.54
N PRO A 313 -0.19 -16.95 8.89
CA PRO A 313 0.23 -16.34 7.63
C PRO A 313 1.39 -15.37 7.89
N ASP A 314 2.44 -15.46 7.06
CA ASP A 314 3.62 -14.61 7.16
C ASP A 314 3.29 -13.14 6.82
N THR A 315 2.33 -12.92 5.92
CA THR A 315 1.87 -11.60 5.50
C THR A 315 0.34 -11.50 5.40
N LYS A 316 -0.19 -10.28 5.20
CA LYS A 316 -1.63 -10.08 4.93
C LYS A 316 -2.02 -10.63 3.57
N GLU A 317 -1.10 -10.55 2.61
CA GLU A 317 -1.22 -11.07 1.25
C GLU A 317 -1.35 -12.59 1.27
N ASP A 318 -0.55 -13.29 2.08
CA ASP A 318 -0.65 -14.75 2.23
C ASP A 318 -1.99 -15.16 2.82
N ARG A 319 -2.48 -14.41 3.82
CA ARG A 319 -3.81 -14.62 4.39
C ARG A 319 -4.90 -14.46 3.33
N HIS A 320 -4.81 -13.43 2.50
CA HIS A 320 -5.79 -13.19 1.44
C HIS A 320 -5.73 -14.25 0.34
N ALA A 321 -4.52 -14.65 -0.07
CA ALA A 321 -4.31 -15.71 -1.05
C ALA A 321 -4.90 -17.05 -0.58
N ASP A 322 -4.66 -17.40 0.68
CA ASP A 322 -5.18 -18.63 1.27
C ASP A 322 -6.72 -18.59 1.42
N TYR A 323 -7.27 -17.44 1.80
CA TYR A 323 -8.73 -17.23 1.77
C TYR A 323 -9.33 -17.44 0.37
N CYS A 324 -8.73 -16.83 -0.66
CA CYS A 324 -9.16 -16.97 -2.05
C CYS A 324 -9.04 -18.42 -2.55
N ARG A 325 -7.96 -19.13 -2.19
CA ARG A 325 -7.77 -20.55 -2.49
C ARG A 325 -8.92 -21.39 -1.91
N ILE A 326 -9.21 -21.23 -0.62
CA ILE A 326 -10.26 -21.99 0.06
C ILE A 326 -11.61 -21.74 -0.61
N LYS A 327 -11.94 -20.48 -0.89
CA LYS A 327 -13.19 -20.12 -1.60
C LYS A 327 -13.26 -20.77 -2.97
N GLY A 328 -12.19 -20.69 -3.77
CA GLY A 328 -12.13 -21.30 -5.09
C GLY A 328 -12.28 -22.83 -5.07
N GLU A 329 -11.62 -23.53 -4.13
CA GLU A 329 -11.78 -24.99 -3.98
C GLU A 329 -13.19 -25.36 -3.48
N THR A 330 -13.79 -24.53 -2.62
CA THR A 330 -15.15 -24.75 -2.15
C THR A 330 -16.16 -24.67 -3.31
N LEU A 331 -16.00 -23.70 -4.21
CA LEU A 331 -16.81 -23.56 -5.42
C LEU A 331 -16.67 -24.79 -6.34
N LYS A 332 -15.43 -25.26 -6.57
CA LYS A 332 -15.19 -26.48 -7.35
C LYS A 332 -15.89 -27.70 -6.77
N CYS A 333 -15.87 -27.85 -5.43
CA CYS A 333 -16.57 -28.93 -4.75
C CYS A 333 -18.09 -28.85 -4.95
N GLU A 334 -18.67 -27.65 -4.90
CA GLU A 334 -20.11 -27.46 -5.14
C GLU A 334 -20.50 -27.79 -6.57
N LEU A 335 -19.75 -27.27 -7.56
CA LEU A 335 -19.95 -27.59 -8.97
C LEU A 335 -19.86 -29.10 -9.23
N ALA A 336 -18.89 -29.78 -8.61
CA ALA A 336 -18.75 -31.23 -8.72
C ALA A 336 -19.94 -31.97 -8.09
N ALA A 337 -20.42 -31.53 -6.92
CA ALA A 337 -21.55 -32.13 -6.23
C ALA A 337 -22.90 -31.93 -6.95
N GLY A 338 -23.02 -30.84 -7.74
CA GLY A 338 -24.20 -30.52 -8.56
C GLY A 338 -24.10 -31.01 -10.01
N SER A 339 -23.02 -31.69 -10.39
CA SER A 339 -22.78 -32.12 -11.79
C SER A 339 -23.87 -33.00 -12.41
N ASN A 340 -24.69 -33.68 -11.60
CA ASN A 340 -25.79 -34.53 -12.05
C ASN A 340 -27.15 -33.82 -12.02
N CYS A 341 -27.18 -32.51 -11.82
CA CYS A 341 -28.43 -31.76 -11.75
C CYS A 341 -29.10 -31.60 -13.11
N PRO A 342 -30.45 -31.55 -13.13
CA PRO A 342 -31.18 -31.42 -14.38
C PRO A 342 -30.87 -30.09 -15.06
N ALA A 343 -31.13 -30.02 -16.38
CA ALA A 343 -30.89 -28.82 -17.17
C ALA A 343 -31.60 -27.56 -16.63
N SER A 344 -32.70 -27.71 -15.89
CA SER A 344 -33.39 -26.61 -15.21
C SER A 344 -32.56 -25.95 -14.09
N ALA A 345 -31.44 -26.54 -13.66
CA ALA A 345 -30.48 -25.95 -12.72
C ALA A 345 -29.29 -25.26 -13.42
N SER A 346 -29.18 -25.33 -14.75
CA SER A 346 -28.03 -24.82 -15.51
C SER A 346 -27.71 -23.35 -15.24
N VAL A 347 -28.73 -22.50 -15.08
CA VAL A 347 -28.55 -21.07 -14.78
C VAL A 347 -27.84 -20.85 -13.44
N ALA A 348 -28.10 -21.70 -12.43
CA ALA A 348 -27.37 -21.63 -11.16
C ALA A 348 -25.94 -22.17 -11.29
N GLN A 349 -25.75 -23.22 -12.10
CA GLN A 349 -24.43 -23.75 -12.40
C GLN A 349 -23.53 -22.76 -13.14
N GLU A 350 -24.08 -21.98 -14.09
CA GLU A 350 -23.35 -20.94 -14.84
C GLU A 350 -23.02 -19.70 -14.00
N ALA A 351 -23.77 -19.48 -12.91
CA ALA A 351 -23.53 -18.39 -11.96
C ALA A 351 -22.46 -18.72 -10.90
N LEU A 352 -22.20 -20.01 -10.64
CA LEU A 352 -21.11 -20.51 -9.78
C LEU A 352 -19.79 -20.63 -10.55
#